data_AF-A0A951CQP6-F1
#
_entry.id   AF-A0A951CQP6-F1
#
_cell.length_a   1.000
_cell.length_b   1.000
_cell.length_c   1.000
_cell.angle_alpha   90.00
_cell.angle_beta   90.00
_cell.angle_gamma   90.00
#
_symmetry.space_group_name_H-M   'P 1'
#
loop_
_entity.id
_entity.type
_entity.pdbx_description
1 polymer ?
#
loop_
_entity_poly.entity_id
_entity_poly.type
_entity_poly.pdbx_seq_one_letter_code
_entity_poly.pdbx_strand_id
1 'polypeptide(L)' 'MARTRPLCPYPQVARYSGRGSIDDAANFRCVMA' A
#
# COMPACT_ATOMS: atom_id res chain seq x y z
N MET A 1 15.70 -4.35 5.97
CA MET A 1 14.36 -3.92 6.42
C MET A 1 13.92 -2.84 5.46
N ALA A 2 13.10 -3.19 4.47
CA ALA A 2 12.74 -2.32 3.36
C ALA A 2 11.21 -2.25 3.29
N ARG A 3 10.65 -1.23 3.95
CA ARG A 3 9.21 -0.97 3.85
C ARG A 3 8.91 -0.35 2.50
N THR A 4 8.37 -1.15 1.61
CA THR A 4 8.03 -0.70 0.26
C THR A 4 6.57 -0.31 0.23
N ARG A 5 6.29 1.00 0.12
CA ARG A 5 4.93 1.53 -0.01
C ARG A 5 4.73 2.06 -1.44
N PRO A 6 3.74 1.57 -2.20
CA PRO A 6 3.51 2.03 -3.56
C PRO A 6 3.02 3.48 -3.57
N LEU A 7 3.51 4.27 -4.54
CA LEU A 7 2.98 5.62 -4.81
C LEU A 7 1.63 5.49 -5.51
N CYS A 8 0.61 6.14 -4.95
CA CYS A 8 -0.73 6.20 -5.53
C CYS A 8 -1.00 7.60 -6.10
N PRO A 9 -1.72 7.71 -7.23
CA PRO A 9 -2.12 9.00 -7.78
C PRO A 9 -3.19 9.65 -6.88
N TYR A 10 -3.08 10.96 -6.64
CA TYR A 10 -4.08 11.72 -5.89
C TYR A 10 -5.46 11.63 -6.56
N PRO A 11 -6.58 11.45 -5.82
CA PRO A 11 -6.75 11.45 -4.35
C PRO A 11 -6.65 10.07 -3.68
N GLN A 12 -6.09 9.07 -4.36
CA GLN A 12 -6.00 7.71 -3.83
C GLN A 12 -4.88 7.59 -2.79
N VAL A 13 -5.12 6.80 -1.76
CA VAL A 13 -4.16 6.51 -0.68
C VAL A 13 -3.81 5.02 -0.67
N ALA A 14 -2.54 4.70 -0.42
CA ALA A 14 -2.10 3.32 -0.27
C ALA A 14 -2.63 2.73 1.03
N ARG A 15 -3.61 1.81 0.95
CA ARG A 15 -4.17 1.11 2.10
C ARG A 15 -3.71 -0.34 2.12
N TYR A 16 -3.29 -0.80 3.30
CA TYR A 16 -2.89 -2.17 3.51
C TYR A 16 -4.09 -3.11 3.39
N SER A 17 -3.91 -4.24 2.70
CA SER A 17 -4.97 -5.22 2.41
C SER A 17 -5.35 -6.11 3.61
N GLY A 18 -4.59 -6.05 4.71
CA GLY A 18 -4.86 -6.82 5.93
C GLY A 18 -4.26 -8.23 5.93
N ARG A 19 -3.59 -8.65 4.86
CA ARG A 19 -2.99 -9.98 4.72
C ARG A 19 -1.56 -9.87 4.20
N GLY A 20 -0.65 -10.67 4.76
CA GLY A 20 0.76 -10.69 4.38
C GLY A 20 1.65 -9.82 5.28
N SER A 21 2.80 -9.42 4.76
CA SER A 21 3.77 -8.54 5.44
C SER A 21 3.54 -7.08 5.08
N ILE A 22 3.66 -6.19 6.07
CA ILE A 22 3.55 -4.73 5.89
C ILE A 22 4.76 -4.10 5.18
N ASP A 23 5.83 -4.88 4.97
CA ASP A 23 7.00 -4.44 4.22
C ASP A 23 6.82 -4.66 2.71
N ASP A 24 5.88 -5.52 2.31
CA ASP A 24 5.70 -5.94 0.94
C ASP A 24 4.68 -5.04 0.20
N ALA A 25 5.10 -4.43 -0.90
CA ALA A 25 4.25 -3.52 -1.67
C ALA A 25 3.03 -4.22 -2.28
N ALA A 26 3.12 -5.53 -2.55
CA ALA A 26 2.01 -6.32 -3.09
C ALA A 26 0.81 -6.38 -2.13
N ASN A 27 1.03 -6.15 -0.84
CA ASN A 27 -0.03 -6.16 0.16
C ASN A 27 -0.70 -4.79 0.34
N PHE A 28 -0.28 -3.76 -0.40
CA PHE A 28 -0.91 -2.44 -0.42
C PHE A 28 -1.71 -2.26 -1.71
N ARG A 29 -2.85 -1.57 -1.59
CA ARG A 29 -3.72 -1.24 -2.71
C ARG A 29 -4.05 0.24 -2.66
N CYS A 30 -4.06 0.90 -3.80
CA CYS A 30 -4.57 2.26 -3.88
C CYS A 30 -6.10 2.20 -3.71
N VAL A 31 -6.60 2.91 -2.71
CA VAL A 31 -8.03 3.09 -2.48
C VAL A 31 -8.34 4.57 -2.55
N MET A 32 -9.51 4.92 -3.07
CA MET A 32 -10.05 6.28 -2.93
C MET A 32 -10.13 6.62 -1.44
N ALA A 33 -9.48 7.71 -1.04
CA ALA A 33 -9.68 8.30 0.29
C ALA A 33 -11.09 8.88 0.41
#